data_AF-V6LWU7-F1
#
_entry.id   AF-V6LWU7-F1
#
_cell.length_a   1.000
_cell.length_b   1.000
_cell.length_c   1.000
_cell.angle_alpha   90.00
_cell.angle_beta   90.00
_cell.angle_gamma   90.00
#
_symmetry.space_group_name_H-M   'P 1'
#
loop_
_entity.id
_entity.type
_entity.pdbx_description
1 polymer ?
#
loop_
_entity_poly.entity_id
_entity_poly.type
_entity_poly.pdbx_seq_one_letter_code
_entity_poly.pdbx_strand_id
1 'polypeptide(L)'
;MNFRLLFANRSKMSFKNEIVRRFVFKLKPGCSDPDIEEDHIVLKDFVYQVLSPEREKQQREELLLTYRHLPVSHYDPELTDYQNQLNYSKLLENPRLSALAPSETIYARNYLSTSTGCTHYLRNCSKQCFDCKKIYPCRLCHDDNEDHELPREKTEFFSCNICLKLTKPGITCELCNTKFGEFYYH
;
A
#
# COMPACT_ATOMS: atom_id res chain seq x y z
N MET A 1 -7.84 -36.04 1.48
CA MET A 1 -8.32 -34.86 0.72
C MET A 1 -7.36 -34.59 -0.43
N ASN A 2 -7.87 -34.55 -1.66
CA ASN A 2 -7.05 -34.47 -2.86
C ASN A 2 -6.58 -33.03 -3.09
N PHE A 3 -5.33 -32.71 -2.74
CA PHE A 3 -4.76 -31.37 -2.83
C PHE A 3 -4.88 -30.74 -4.23
N ARG A 4 -4.97 -31.54 -5.30
CA ARG A 4 -5.05 -31.06 -6.69
C ARG A 4 -6.24 -30.15 -7.03
N LEU A 5 -7.39 -30.31 -6.36
CA LEU A 5 -8.57 -29.48 -6.64
C LEU A 5 -8.49 -28.07 -6.01
N LEU A 6 -7.68 -27.89 -4.97
CA LEU A 6 -7.52 -26.59 -4.29
C LEU A 6 -6.70 -25.57 -5.11
N PHE A 7 -5.90 -26.03 -6.07
CA PHE A 7 -5.00 -25.18 -6.86
C PHE A 7 -5.51 -24.84 -8.26
N ALA A 8 -6.64 -25.43 -8.71
CA ALA A 8 -7.15 -25.21 -10.06
C ALA A 8 -7.55 -23.73 -10.33
N ASN A 9 -7.99 -23.00 -9.30
CA ASN A 9 -8.30 -21.56 -9.40
C ASN A 9 -7.09 -20.63 -9.15
N ARG A 10 -5.92 -21.16 -8.75
CA ARG A 10 -4.74 -20.32 -8.48
C ARG A 10 -3.98 -19.89 -9.73
N SER A 11 -4.09 -20.65 -10.83
CA SER A 11 -3.37 -20.33 -12.07
C SER A 11 -3.89 -19.06 -12.77
N LYS A 12 -5.08 -18.58 -12.41
CA LYS A 12 -5.70 -17.38 -13.01
C LYS A 12 -5.51 -16.09 -12.19
N MET A 13 -5.07 -16.16 -10.93
CA MET A 13 -4.98 -14.98 -10.07
C MET A 13 -3.53 -14.57 -9.83
N SER A 14 -3.09 -13.49 -10.49
CA SER A 14 -1.89 -12.76 -10.09
C SER A 14 -2.18 -12.09 -8.75
N PHE A 15 -1.55 -12.56 -7.66
CA PHE A 15 -1.58 -11.85 -6.38
C PHE A 15 -0.70 -10.60 -6.40
N LYS A 16 0.00 -10.31 -7.50
CA LYS A 16 0.79 -9.09 -7.69
C LYS A 16 -0.12 -8.00 -8.21
N ASN A 17 -0.21 -6.91 -7.46
CA ASN A 17 -0.88 -5.68 -7.85
C ASN A 17 0.20 -4.63 -8.11
N GLU A 18 -0.06 -3.77 -9.10
CA GLU A 18 0.68 -2.52 -9.22
C GLU A 18 0.16 -1.55 -8.16
N ILE A 19 1.10 -0.92 -7.47
CA ILE A 19 0.82 0.09 -6.46
C ILE A 19 1.64 1.34 -6.77
N VAL A 20 1.13 2.47 -6.32
CA VAL A 20 1.89 3.72 -6.28
C VAL A 20 2.44 3.85 -4.87
N ARG A 21 3.75 3.94 -4.76
CA ARG A 21 4.44 4.34 -3.53
C ARG A 21 4.73 5.82 -3.59
N ARG A 22 4.65 6.48 -2.44
CA ARG A 22 5.05 7.87 -2.26
C ARG A 22 6.24 7.90 -1.33
N PHE A 23 7.27 8.60 -1.75
CA PHE A 23 8.31 9.03 -0.83
C PHE A 23 8.25 10.54 -0.65
N VAL A 24 8.47 10.95 0.59
CA VAL A 24 8.59 12.36 0.96
C VAL A 24 10.03 12.64 1.33
N PHE A 25 10.55 13.76 0.88
CA PHE A 25 11.97 14.06 0.96
C PHE A 25 12.22 15.54 1.15
N LYS A 26 13.39 15.87 1.69
CA LYS A 26 13.96 17.23 1.66
C LYS A 26 15.22 17.21 0.80
N LEU A 27 15.73 18.38 0.44
CA LEU A 27 16.98 18.48 -0.32
C LEU A 27 18.20 18.47 0.62
N LYS A 28 19.33 17.98 0.11
CA LYS A 28 20.63 18.14 0.76
C LYS A 28 20.96 19.64 0.94
N PRO A 29 21.72 20.01 1.98
CA PRO A 29 22.12 21.40 2.19
C PRO A 29 22.82 21.98 0.95
N GLY A 30 22.36 23.15 0.49
CA GLY A 30 22.90 23.83 -0.70
C GLY A 30 22.24 23.45 -2.02
N CYS A 31 21.42 22.39 -2.06
CA CYS A 31 20.66 21.99 -3.24
C CYS A 31 19.31 22.73 -3.30
N SER A 32 18.81 22.98 -4.51
CA SER A 32 17.58 23.78 -4.72
C SER A 32 16.60 23.22 -5.75
N ASP A 33 17.06 22.30 -6.62
CA ASP A 33 16.23 21.66 -7.62
C ASP A 33 15.67 20.33 -7.07
N PRO A 34 14.35 20.21 -6.86
CA PRO A 34 13.75 19.01 -6.32
C PRO A 34 13.58 17.88 -7.35
N ASP A 35 13.90 18.11 -8.62
CA ASP A 35 13.83 17.08 -9.65
C ASP A 35 15.14 16.27 -9.77
N ILE A 36 16.23 16.73 -9.15
CA ILE A 36 17.52 16.00 -9.05
C ILE A 36 17.45 14.96 -7.92
N GLU A 37 17.27 13.69 -8.27
CA GLU A 37 17.08 12.60 -7.32
C GLU A 37 18.29 12.36 -6.41
N GLU A 38 19.51 12.60 -6.90
CA GLU A 38 20.74 12.47 -6.12
C GLU A 38 20.79 13.44 -4.94
N ASP A 39 20.03 14.54 -4.99
CA ASP A 39 19.98 15.55 -3.95
C ASP A 39 18.92 15.28 -2.88
N HIS A 40 18.16 14.19 -3.02
CA HIS A 40 17.08 13.87 -2.09
C HIS A 40 17.62 13.24 -0.80
N ILE A 41 17.11 13.73 0.32
CA ILE A 41 17.14 13.07 1.62
C ILE A 41 15.74 12.53 1.88
N VAL A 42 15.54 11.24 1.60
CA VAL A 42 14.25 10.57 1.81
C VAL A 42 13.93 10.53 3.30
N LEU A 43 12.76 11.03 3.66
CA LEU A 43 12.27 11.10 5.03
C LEU A 43 11.31 9.94 5.35
N LYS A 44 10.39 9.60 4.43
CA LYS A 44 9.53 8.41 4.51
C LYS A 44 9.27 7.85 3.12
N ASP A 45 9.02 6.55 3.04
CA ASP A 45 8.58 5.84 1.85
C ASP A 45 7.46 4.86 2.22
N PHE A 46 6.28 5.04 1.64
CA PHE A 46 5.08 4.29 2.01
C PHE A 46 4.18 4.02 0.80
N VAL A 47 3.28 3.06 0.95
CA VAL A 47 2.24 2.81 -0.06
C VAL A 47 1.24 3.95 -0.04
N TYR A 48 1.07 4.61 -1.18
CA TYR A 48 0.16 5.75 -1.32
C TYR A 48 -1.23 5.31 -1.79
N GLN A 49 -1.28 4.49 -2.85
CA GLN A 49 -2.53 3.99 -3.41
C GLN A 49 -2.30 2.72 -4.23
N VAL A 50 -3.36 1.92 -4.40
CA VAL A 50 -3.35 0.85 -5.39
C VAL A 50 -3.67 1.46 -6.77
N LEU A 51 -2.98 1.00 -7.81
CA LEU A 51 -3.29 1.40 -9.17
C LEU A 51 -4.65 0.81 -9.54
N SER A 52 -5.62 1.65 -9.90
CA SER A 52 -6.97 1.21 -10.27
C SER A 52 -7.25 1.52 -11.73
N PRO A 53 -7.90 0.62 -12.50
CA PRO A 53 -8.16 0.86 -13.93
C PRO A 53 -8.91 2.17 -14.20
N GLU A 54 -9.81 2.57 -13.30
CA GLU A 54 -10.61 3.79 -13.45
C GLU A 54 -9.79 5.08 -13.33
N ARG A 55 -8.69 5.05 -12.58
CA ARG A 55 -7.84 6.22 -12.30
C ARG A 55 -6.42 6.08 -12.84
N GLU A 56 -6.11 4.99 -13.53
CA GLU A 56 -4.76 4.63 -13.92
C GLU A 56 -4.06 5.75 -14.70
N LYS A 57 -4.76 6.39 -15.65
CA LYS A 57 -4.21 7.51 -16.42
C LYS A 57 -3.76 8.65 -15.50
N GLN A 58 -4.64 9.11 -14.62
CA GLN A 58 -4.34 10.18 -13.67
C GLN A 58 -3.19 9.76 -12.74
N GLN A 59 -3.26 8.55 -12.18
CA GLN A 59 -2.23 8.04 -11.25
C GLN A 59 -0.86 7.94 -11.93
N ARG A 60 -0.81 7.63 -13.23
CA ARG A 60 0.43 7.60 -14.02
C ARG A 60 0.97 8.99 -14.34
N GLU A 61 0.10 9.96 -14.62
CA GLU A 61 0.50 11.37 -14.78
C GLU A 61 1.10 11.92 -13.47
N GLU A 62 0.53 11.55 -12.32
CA GLU A 62 1.02 11.94 -10.99
C GLU A 62 2.43 11.40 -10.66
N LEU A 63 2.93 10.40 -11.39
CA LEU A 63 4.30 9.86 -11.22
C LEU A 63 5.38 10.82 -11.74
N LEU A 64 4.99 11.72 -12.65
CA LEU A 64 5.90 12.68 -13.28
C LEU A 64 6.02 13.98 -12.49
N LEU A 65 5.29 14.10 -11.38
CA LEU A 65 5.15 15.34 -10.65
C LEU A 65 5.95 15.31 -9.34
N THR A 66 6.62 16.42 -9.09
CA THR A 66 7.24 16.75 -7.81
C THR A 66 6.39 17.78 -7.07
N TYR A 67 5.80 17.36 -5.96
CA TYR A 67 4.88 18.21 -5.19
C TYR A 67 5.61 18.90 -4.05
N ARG A 68 5.29 20.17 -3.80
CA ARG A 68 5.57 20.79 -2.51
C ARG A 68 4.55 20.24 -1.51
N HIS A 69 5.03 19.56 -0.48
CA HIS A 69 4.21 18.69 0.37
C HIS A 69 3.85 19.35 1.70
N LEU A 70 4.87 19.79 2.46
CA LEU A 70 4.69 20.55 3.71
C LEU A 70 5.95 21.36 4.03
N PRO A 71 5.88 22.37 4.92
CA PRO A 71 7.08 23.03 5.42
C PRO A 71 7.90 22.08 6.30
N VAL A 72 9.23 22.16 6.23
CA VAL A 72 10.15 21.39 7.09
C VAL A 72 9.84 21.63 8.58
N SER A 73 9.41 22.84 8.95
CA SER A 73 9.08 23.20 10.32
C SER A 73 7.84 22.50 10.89
N HIS A 74 7.02 21.87 10.05
CA HIS A 74 5.78 21.17 10.43
C HIS A 74 5.87 19.66 10.25
N TYR A 75 7.06 19.15 10.00
CA TYR A 75 7.30 17.72 9.85
C TYR A 75 7.77 17.09 11.15
N ASP A 76 7.03 16.09 11.59
CA ASP A 76 7.41 15.22 12.69
C ASP A 76 7.73 13.81 12.15
N PRO A 77 8.98 13.31 12.32
CA PRO A 77 9.35 11.97 11.87
C PRO A 77 8.60 10.85 12.60
N GLU A 78 8.07 11.08 13.80
CA GLU A 78 7.33 10.08 14.58
C GLU A 78 5.87 9.94 14.11
N LEU A 79 5.33 10.93 13.39
CA LEU A 79 3.96 10.91 12.86
C LEU A 79 3.87 10.30 11.47
N THR A 80 2.76 9.64 11.15
CA THR A 80 2.47 9.22 9.76
C THR A 80 2.40 10.44 8.82
N ASP A 81 2.61 10.22 7.53
CA ASP A 81 2.47 11.28 6.53
C ASP A 81 1.08 11.94 6.57
N TYR A 82 0.04 11.12 6.72
CA TYR A 82 -1.34 11.59 6.88
C TYR A 82 -1.50 12.48 8.11
N GLN A 83 -0.94 12.09 9.26
CA GLN A 83 -1.01 12.90 10.48
C GLN A 83 -0.26 14.23 10.32
N ASN A 84 0.92 14.24 9.70
CA ASN A 84 1.64 15.47 9.39
C ASN A 84 0.82 16.41 8.51
N GLN A 85 0.26 15.91 7.40
CA GLN A 85 -0.61 16.69 6.52
C GLN A 85 -1.88 17.18 7.22
N LEU A 86 -2.50 16.32 8.04
CA LEU A 86 -3.70 16.68 8.80
C LEU A 86 -3.40 17.78 9.83
N ASN A 87 -2.26 17.70 10.53
CA ASN A 87 -1.84 18.71 11.48
C ASN A 87 -1.56 20.05 10.78
N TYR A 88 -0.86 20.01 9.65
CA TYR A 88 -0.57 21.19 8.84
C TYR A 88 -1.83 21.84 8.26
N SER A 89 -2.77 21.04 7.74
CA SER A 89 -4.03 21.54 7.18
C SER A 89 -4.99 22.14 8.23
N LYS A 90 -4.84 21.76 9.51
CA LYS A 90 -5.63 22.30 10.63
C LYS A 90 -5.11 23.63 11.17
N LEU A 91 -3.95 24.10 10.74
CA LEU A 91 -3.45 25.41 11.14
C LEU A 91 -4.40 26.49 10.64
N LEU A 92 -4.78 27.42 11.54
CA LEU A 92 -5.62 28.57 11.21
C LEU A 92 -5.01 29.39 10.06
N GLU A 93 -3.68 29.47 10.04
CA GLU A 93 -2.90 30.08 8.97
C GLU A 93 -1.79 29.13 8.55
N ASN A 94 -1.78 28.75 7.29
CA ASN A 94 -0.68 27.99 6.70
C ASN A 94 0.08 28.86 5.67
N PRO A 95 1.43 28.79 5.64
CA PRO A 95 2.18 29.48 4.61
C PRO A 95 1.83 28.91 3.24
N ARG A 96 1.74 29.77 2.21
CA ARG A 96 1.66 29.29 0.83
C ARG A 96 2.93 28.50 0.52
N LEU A 97 2.80 27.20 0.27
CA LEU A 97 3.94 26.33 -0.01
C LEU A 97 4.79 26.83 -1.18
N SER A 98 4.18 27.48 -2.17
CA SER A 98 4.88 28.09 -3.31
C SER A 98 5.83 29.23 -2.92
N ALA A 99 5.67 29.84 -1.74
CA ALA A 99 6.50 30.94 -1.26
C ALA A 99 7.70 30.48 -0.42
N LEU A 100 7.75 29.21 -0.02
CA LEU A 100 8.84 28.67 0.80
C LEU A 100 10.11 28.46 -0.03
N ALA A 101 11.27 28.68 0.58
CA ALA A 101 12.53 28.30 -0.04
C ALA A 101 12.64 26.77 -0.18
N PRO A 102 13.41 26.25 -1.14
CA PRO A 102 13.63 24.80 -1.27
C PRO A 102 14.16 24.14 0.01
N SER A 103 15.03 24.83 0.75
CA SER A 103 15.58 24.36 2.04
C SER A 103 14.53 24.26 3.16
N GLU A 104 13.39 24.93 3.01
CA GLU A 104 12.29 24.96 3.99
C GLU A 104 11.12 24.07 3.57
N THR A 105 11.23 23.40 2.43
CA THR A 105 10.14 22.63 1.83
C THR A 105 10.46 21.14 1.88
N ILE A 106 9.47 20.36 2.33
CA ILE A 106 9.42 18.92 2.08
C ILE A 106 8.64 18.72 0.79
N TYR A 107 9.18 17.85 -0.06
CA TYR A 107 8.62 17.46 -1.32
C TYR A 107 8.07 16.04 -1.26
N ALA A 108 7.19 15.71 -2.19
CA ALA A 108 6.71 14.35 -2.39
C ALA A 108 6.82 13.98 -3.86
N ARG A 109 7.21 12.73 -4.13
CA ARG A 109 7.15 12.11 -5.46
C ARG A 109 6.57 10.71 -5.37
N ASN A 110 5.96 10.29 -6.46
CA ASN A 110 5.32 9.00 -6.59
C ASN A 110 6.14 8.10 -7.53
N TYR A 111 6.16 6.80 -7.26
CA TYR A 111 6.75 5.81 -8.16
C TYR A 111 5.94 4.52 -8.17
N LEU A 112 6.06 3.75 -9.26
CA LEU A 112 5.40 2.45 -9.37
C LEU A 112 6.20 1.39 -8.62
N SER A 113 5.46 0.53 -7.93
CA SER A 113 5.98 -0.66 -7.30
C SER A 113 4.96 -1.79 -7.44
N THR A 114 5.33 -2.97 -6.97
CA THR A 114 4.42 -4.13 -6.92
C THR A 114 4.22 -4.55 -5.48
N SER A 115 2.99 -4.92 -5.14
CA SER A 115 2.66 -5.48 -3.83
C SER A 115 1.76 -6.71 -3.97
N THR A 116 1.70 -7.51 -2.91
CA THR A 116 0.88 -8.70 -2.87
C THR A 116 -0.51 -8.40 -2.32
N GLY A 117 -1.55 -9.07 -2.84
CA GLY A 117 -2.92 -8.98 -2.31
C GLY A 117 -3.94 -8.70 -3.40
N CYS A 118 -4.81 -7.71 -3.18
CA CYS A 118 -5.77 -7.19 -4.15
C CYS A 118 -5.95 -5.68 -3.96
N THR A 119 -6.73 -5.05 -4.85
CA THR A 119 -7.13 -3.64 -4.75
C THR A 119 -7.79 -3.27 -3.43
N HIS A 120 -8.47 -4.23 -2.79
CA HIS A 120 -9.13 -4.01 -1.50
C HIS A 120 -8.17 -4.08 -0.30
N TYR A 121 -7.21 -5.00 -0.34
CA TYR A 121 -6.29 -5.26 0.77
C TYR A 121 -4.94 -5.71 0.24
N LEU A 122 -3.92 -4.92 0.54
CA LEU A 122 -2.53 -5.28 0.30
C LEU A 122 -2.05 -6.16 1.44
N ARG A 123 -1.89 -7.45 1.16
CA ARG A 123 -1.48 -8.46 2.13
C ARG A 123 -0.87 -9.68 1.46
N ASN A 124 0.04 -10.33 2.18
CA ASN A 124 0.72 -11.53 1.73
C ASN A 124 -0.09 -12.82 2.00
N CYS A 125 -1.39 -12.74 2.28
CA CYS A 125 -2.26 -13.91 2.37
C CYS A 125 -3.61 -13.74 1.67
N SER A 126 -4.15 -14.88 1.26
CA SER A 126 -5.51 -15.05 0.77
C SER A 126 -6.31 -15.87 1.79
N LYS A 127 -7.63 -15.69 1.83
CA LYS A 127 -8.55 -16.43 2.72
C LYS A 127 -9.13 -17.63 1.97
N GLN A 128 -9.22 -18.77 2.64
CA GLN A 128 -10.08 -19.85 2.19
C GLN A 128 -11.49 -19.65 2.72
N CYS A 129 -12.50 -19.67 1.85
CA CYS A 129 -13.90 -19.67 2.26
C CYS A 129 -14.27 -21.00 2.92
N PHE A 130 -15.00 -20.97 4.03
CA PHE A 130 -15.42 -22.18 4.72
C PHE A 130 -16.46 -22.97 3.92
N ASP A 131 -17.38 -22.29 3.23
CA ASP A 131 -18.51 -22.95 2.57
C ASP A 131 -18.10 -23.57 1.23
N CYS A 132 -17.47 -22.78 0.35
CA CYS A 132 -17.09 -23.26 -0.99
C CYS A 132 -15.65 -23.81 -1.08
N LYS A 133 -14.84 -23.68 -0.02
CA LYS A 133 -13.42 -24.09 0.06
C LYS A 133 -12.48 -23.44 -0.98
N LYS A 134 -12.98 -22.47 -1.75
CA LYS A 134 -12.20 -21.65 -2.69
C LYS A 134 -11.33 -20.63 -1.95
N ILE A 135 -10.25 -20.18 -2.58
CA ILE A 135 -9.29 -19.24 -2.02
C ILE A 135 -9.40 -17.91 -2.75
N TYR A 136 -9.58 -16.83 -2.01
CA TYR A 136 -9.70 -15.47 -2.54
C TYR A 136 -8.73 -14.51 -1.82
N PRO A 137 -8.16 -13.51 -2.52
CA PRO A 137 -7.30 -12.51 -1.92
C PRO A 137 -7.94 -11.83 -0.72
N CYS A 138 -9.24 -11.57 -0.79
CA CYS A 138 -10.04 -11.05 0.31
C CYS A 138 -11.51 -11.46 0.24
N ARG A 139 -12.28 -11.06 1.24
CA ARG A 139 -13.72 -11.31 1.28
C ARG A 139 -14.46 -10.58 0.15
N LEU A 140 -14.09 -9.34 -0.16
CA LEU A 140 -14.79 -8.54 -1.16
C LEU A 140 -14.63 -9.20 -2.53
N CYS A 141 -13.40 -9.61 -2.87
CA CYS A 141 -13.16 -10.41 -4.08
C CYS A 141 -13.93 -11.73 -4.11
N HIS A 142 -14.19 -12.36 -2.95
CA HIS A 142 -15.02 -13.56 -2.90
C HIS A 142 -16.49 -13.22 -3.16
N ASP A 143 -17.03 -12.29 -2.37
CA ASP A 143 -18.44 -11.89 -2.38
C ASP A 143 -18.85 -11.33 -3.76
N ASP A 144 -17.92 -10.74 -4.52
CA ASP A 144 -18.13 -10.27 -5.90
C ASP A 144 -18.19 -11.40 -6.94
N ASN A 145 -17.64 -12.59 -6.65
CA ASN A 145 -17.47 -13.69 -7.60
C ASN A 145 -18.26 -14.96 -7.22
N GLU A 146 -18.93 -14.94 -6.07
CA GLU A 146 -19.70 -16.07 -5.54
C GLU A 146 -21.12 -15.61 -5.21
N ASP A 147 -22.04 -16.56 -5.17
CA ASP A 147 -23.46 -16.37 -4.84
C ASP A 147 -23.73 -16.33 -3.32
N HIS A 148 -22.67 -16.27 -2.52
CA HIS A 148 -22.72 -16.24 -1.06
C HIS A 148 -21.59 -15.38 -0.49
N GLU A 149 -21.78 -14.91 0.73
CA GLU A 149 -20.74 -14.17 1.45
C GLU A 149 -19.71 -15.10 2.10
N LEU A 150 -18.46 -14.66 2.21
CA LEU A 150 -17.43 -15.40 2.93
C LEU A 150 -17.70 -15.35 4.45
N PRO A 151 -17.96 -16.48 5.12
CA PRO A 151 -18.23 -16.52 6.57
C PRO A 151 -16.92 -16.28 7.35
N ARG A 152 -16.64 -15.01 7.67
CA ARG A 152 -15.36 -14.57 8.24
C ARG A 152 -14.95 -15.35 9.48
N GLU A 153 -15.88 -15.53 10.41
CA GLU A 153 -15.68 -16.22 11.69
C GLU A 153 -15.39 -17.72 11.54
N LYS A 154 -15.73 -18.31 10.38
CA LYS A 154 -15.48 -19.72 10.08
C LYS A 154 -14.19 -19.92 9.27
N THR A 155 -13.38 -18.89 9.06
CA THR A 155 -12.14 -19.03 8.26
C THR A 155 -11.12 -19.89 8.99
N GLU A 156 -10.93 -21.14 8.54
CA GLU A 156 -10.00 -22.09 9.16
C GLU A 156 -8.57 -22.01 8.61
N PHE A 157 -8.42 -21.52 7.36
CA PHE A 157 -7.12 -21.48 6.69
C PHE A 157 -6.91 -20.20 5.90
N PHE A 158 -5.68 -19.71 5.96
CA PHE A 158 -5.13 -18.76 5.00
C PHE A 158 -4.23 -19.48 4.00
N SER A 159 -4.04 -18.86 2.86
CA SER A 159 -3.08 -19.23 1.84
C SER A 159 -2.00 -18.16 1.79
N CYS A 160 -0.75 -18.49 2.09
CA CYS A 160 0.36 -17.56 1.93
C CYS A 160 0.59 -17.28 0.45
N ASN A 161 0.65 -16.00 0.09
CA ASN A 161 0.86 -15.56 -1.30
C ASN A 161 2.35 -15.55 -1.69
N ILE A 162 3.27 -15.77 -0.73
CA ILE A 162 4.71 -15.89 -0.98
C ILE A 162 5.11 -17.35 -1.21
N CYS A 163 4.90 -18.23 -0.22
CA CYS A 163 5.28 -19.64 -0.32
C CYS A 163 4.17 -20.53 -0.94
N LEU A 164 3.00 -19.95 -1.21
CA LEU A 164 1.87 -20.64 -1.85
C LEU A 164 1.31 -21.82 -1.06
N LYS A 165 1.55 -21.90 0.25
CA LYS A 165 1.03 -22.97 1.12
C LYS A 165 -0.16 -22.51 1.98
N LEU A 166 -1.02 -23.46 2.35
CA LEU A 166 -2.05 -23.25 3.37
C LEU A 166 -1.41 -23.22 4.76
N THR A 167 -1.97 -22.42 5.63
CA THR A 167 -1.50 -22.18 7.01
C THR A 167 -2.67 -21.69 7.85
N LYS A 168 -2.55 -21.77 9.17
CA LYS A 168 -3.61 -21.27 10.06
C LYS A 168 -3.71 -19.74 9.98
N PRO A 169 -4.87 -19.16 10.32
CA PRO A 169 -5.01 -17.73 10.53
C PRO A 169 -3.99 -17.22 11.55
N GLY A 170 -3.32 -16.12 11.22
CA GLY A 170 -2.28 -15.52 12.07
C GLY A 170 -1.73 -14.25 11.44
N ILE A 171 -0.71 -13.67 12.08
CA ILE A 171 -0.01 -12.45 11.58
C ILE A 171 1.17 -12.79 10.66
N THR A 172 1.69 -14.01 10.73
CA THR A 172 2.80 -14.53 9.92
C THR A 172 2.45 -15.90 9.36
N CYS A 173 3.09 -16.25 8.25
CA CYS A 173 3.02 -17.61 7.72
C CYS A 173 3.83 -18.57 8.60
N GLU A 174 3.21 -19.66 9.07
CA GLU A 174 3.88 -20.67 9.90
C GLU A 174 5.01 -21.43 9.17
N LEU A 175 5.08 -21.30 7.83
CA LEU A 175 6.00 -22.06 6.99
C LEU A 175 7.19 -21.24 6.46
N CYS A 176 6.97 -19.96 6.11
CA CYS A 176 8.02 -19.09 5.57
C CYS A 176 8.24 -17.82 6.37
N ASN A 177 7.55 -17.66 7.51
CA ASN A 177 7.65 -16.52 8.43
C ASN A 177 7.34 -15.15 7.84
N THR A 178 6.85 -15.07 6.59
CA THR A 178 6.40 -13.81 5.99
C THR A 178 5.24 -13.25 6.79
N LYS A 179 5.32 -11.97 7.19
CA LYS A 179 4.19 -11.22 7.73
C LYS A 179 3.09 -11.08 6.69
N PHE A 180 1.85 -11.31 7.08
CA PHE A 180 0.72 -11.21 6.17
C PHE A 180 0.27 -9.78 5.90
N GLY A 181 0.51 -8.86 6.83
CA GLY A 181 0.37 -7.44 6.60
C GLY A 181 1.14 -6.68 7.66
N GLU A 182 1.46 -5.43 7.35
CA GLU A 182 1.67 -4.42 8.38
C GLU A 182 0.31 -4.21 9.07
N PHE A 183 0.27 -4.10 10.40
CA PHE A 183 -0.99 -3.82 11.10
C PHE A 183 -1.57 -2.51 10.58
N TYR A 184 -2.60 -2.59 9.74
CA TYR A 184 -3.47 -1.47 9.40
C TYR A 184 -4.90 -2.00 9.49
N TYR A 185 -5.52 -1.74 10.64
CA TYR A 185 -6.93 -2.03 10.89
C TYR A 185 -7.68 -0.73 11.15
N HIS A 186 -8.69 -0.53 10.30
CA HIS A 186 -9.90 0.30 10.41
C HIS A 186 -9.74 1.82 10.45
#